data_AF-A0A0M1IVP4-F1
#
_entry.id   AF-A0A0M1IVP4-F1
#
_cell.length_a   1.000
_cell.length_b   1.000
_cell.length_c   1.000
_cell.angle_alpha   90.00
_cell.angle_beta   90.00
_cell.angle_gamma   90.00
#
_symmetry.space_group_name_H-M   'P 1'
#
loop_
_entity.id
_entity.type
_entity.pdbx_description
1 polymer ?
#
loop_
_entity_poly.entity_id
_entity_poly.type
_entity_poly.pdbx_seq_one_letter_code
_entity_poly.pdbx_strand_id
1 'polypeptide(L)'
;MRSAYFKELDKLSFEEIKNRLDANDDEIRELIESLKYNNKKIVKSYLDDGEEDEELDESESDKYSFNFVGIIMYKNFIIKCYPKYINDNYSDLEKDDMLKIIVQVLKKYGKSEKGIVGMSTENQDKDINLISIISFIITDFVDNGLYSNQKEIYEVNGEEEIDWDKTVNDTTAFLVDKRPFYFDMITRNDINNEIDFFRQMHKYVITQCSKILKKTGLANILSLPVVEFEVDEALFSDEEYVLNRIIKELNIQFISRKQIVLKTLYSYFSNKQEYSNHTNMSLFGTMSFNFVWEKTCAFVLNNQLNNRIDKINGIDKQRLGALLGKKKLSELIPFPYWIPKDAKNSKEYKKTKKTIQLDLISIFKRDSKRYFIIWDAKYYNLILNTKDKLKYNPGVEDVIKQYVYYLVYADFIKNQNFDYSYNVLLFPSEECDIKVIGKVDFEILRKALNIEKILVMKMPANLIFGMYLKEEILNIGEKIDFNI
;
A
#
# COMPACT_ATOMS: atom_id res chain seq x y z
N MET A 1 3.87 21.69 -15.49
CA MET A 1 2.86 20.65 -15.17
C MET A 1 1.88 21.28 -14.20
N ARG A 2 0.59 21.00 -14.37
CA ARG A 2 -0.47 21.53 -13.52
C ARG A 2 -0.75 20.50 -12.43
N SER A 3 -0.67 20.88 -11.17
CA SER A 3 -0.89 19.97 -10.05
C SER A 3 -1.99 20.49 -9.16
N ALA A 4 -2.86 19.58 -8.71
CA ALA A 4 -3.95 19.94 -7.83
C ALA A 4 -4.24 18.84 -6.80
N TYR A 5 -4.84 19.28 -5.69
CA TYR A 5 -5.22 18.44 -4.57
C TYR A 5 -6.72 18.12 -4.66
N PHE A 6 -7.03 16.86 -4.49
CA PHE A 6 -8.39 16.33 -4.45
C PHE A 6 -8.58 15.50 -3.20
N LYS A 7 -9.82 15.43 -2.74
CA LYS A 7 -10.20 14.64 -1.59
C LYS A 7 -11.09 13.50 -2.05
N GLU A 8 -10.82 12.31 -1.55
CA GLU A 8 -11.57 11.12 -1.87
C GLU A 8 -13.06 11.32 -1.56
N LEU A 9 -13.91 10.98 -2.52
CA LEU A 9 -15.37 11.09 -2.47
C LEU A 9 -15.90 12.52 -2.19
N ASP A 10 -15.08 13.55 -2.36
CA ASP A 10 -15.54 14.94 -2.32
C ASP A 10 -16.41 15.25 -3.54
N LYS A 11 -17.49 16.01 -3.33
CA LYS A 11 -18.49 16.31 -4.35
C LYS A 11 -18.08 17.59 -5.08
N LEU A 12 -17.60 17.45 -6.32
CA LEU A 12 -17.05 18.55 -7.11
C LEU A 12 -17.83 18.76 -8.41
N SER A 13 -18.14 20.00 -8.73
CA SER A 13 -18.64 20.39 -10.04
C SER A 13 -17.53 20.32 -11.10
N PHE A 14 -17.93 20.23 -12.37
CA PHE A 14 -17.01 20.29 -13.51
C PHE A 14 -16.12 21.55 -13.47
N GLU A 15 -16.71 22.71 -13.17
CA GLU A 15 -15.98 23.99 -13.10
C GLU A 15 -14.97 24.03 -11.94
N GLU A 16 -15.27 23.39 -10.80
CA GLU A 16 -14.29 23.30 -9.70
C GLU A 16 -13.07 22.46 -10.08
N ILE A 17 -13.28 21.33 -10.76
CA ILE A 17 -12.18 20.48 -11.23
C ILE A 17 -11.32 21.27 -12.23
N LYS A 18 -11.97 21.93 -13.19
CA LYS A 18 -11.35 22.77 -14.20
C LYS A 18 -10.52 23.89 -13.60
N ASN A 19 -11.08 24.63 -12.65
CA ASN A 19 -10.39 25.73 -11.97
C ASN A 19 -9.20 25.25 -11.13
N ARG A 20 -9.35 24.13 -10.39
CA ARG A 20 -8.25 23.56 -9.59
C ARG A 20 -7.08 23.10 -10.47
N LEU A 21 -7.37 22.54 -11.64
CA LEU A 21 -6.37 22.03 -12.57
C LEU A 21 -5.90 23.07 -13.59
N ASP A 22 -6.43 24.29 -13.59
CA ASP A 22 -6.16 25.34 -14.60
C ASP A 22 -6.28 24.79 -16.04
N ALA A 23 -7.38 24.08 -16.32
CA ALA A 23 -7.59 23.34 -17.56
C ALA A 23 -8.70 23.96 -18.42
N ASN A 24 -8.79 23.55 -19.69
CA ASN A 24 -9.96 23.83 -20.52
C ASN A 24 -10.98 22.68 -20.47
N ASP A 25 -12.18 22.91 -21.00
CA ASP A 25 -13.27 21.93 -20.93
C ASP A 25 -12.92 20.59 -21.63
N ASP A 26 -12.23 20.63 -22.76
CA ASP A 26 -11.89 19.43 -23.53
C ASP A 26 -10.85 18.57 -22.78
N GLU A 27 -9.86 19.21 -22.16
CA GLU A 27 -8.87 18.56 -21.29
C GLU A 27 -9.54 17.84 -20.11
N ILE A 28 -10.54 18.45 -19.48
CA ILE A 28 -11.24 17.86 -18.33
C ILE A 28 -12.19 16.73 -18.76
N ARG A 29 -12.93 16.88 -19.86
CA ARG A 29 -13.78 15.78 -20.38
C ARG A 29 -12.95 14.55 -20.69
N GLU A 30 -11.84 14.75 -21.40
CA GLU A 30 -10.91 13.67 -21.73
C GLU A 30 -10.31 13.03 -20.47
N LEU A 31 -9.91 13.83 -19.48
CA LEU A 31 -9.42 13.34 -18.19
C LEU A 31 -10.47 12.45 -17.52
N ILE A 32 -11.70 12.94 -17.34
CA ILE A 32 -12.78 12.20 -16.66
C ILE A 32 -13.10 10.88 -17.38
N GLU A 33 -13.11 10.87 -18.71
CA GLU A 33 -13.37 9.66 -19.50
C GLU A 33 -12.24 8.62 -19.42
N SER A 34 -10.99 9.11 -19.30
CA SER A 34 -9.77 8.30 -19.33
C SER A 34 -9.37 7.75 -17.97
N LEU A 35 -9.78 8.39 -16.87
CA LEU A 35 -9.45 7.95 -15.51
C LEU A 35 -10.22 6.69 -15.09
N LYS A 36 -9.70 5.53 -15.50
CA LYS A 36 -10.24 4.19 -15.19
C LYS A 36 -9.13 3.24 -14.74
N TYR A 37 -9.42 2.38 -13.77
CA TYR A 37 -8.53 1.29 -13.35
C TYR A 37 -9.30 -0.02 -13.23
N ASN A 38 -8.84 -1.09 -13.88
CA ASN A 38 -9.54 -2.39 -13.96
C ASN A 38 -11.02 -2.25 -14.37
N ASN A 39 -11.30 -1.45 -15.39
CA ASN A 39 -12.65 -1.08 -15.87
C ASN A 39 -13.54 -0.35 -14.85
N LYS A 40 -13.01 0.04 -13.68
CA LYS A 40 -13.70 0.90 -12.71
C LYS A 40 -13.30 2.35 -12.94
N LYS A 41 -14.28 3.24 -13.01
CA LYS A 41 -14.03 4.69 -13.07
C LYS A 41 -13.42 5.15 -11.75
N ILE A 42 -12.30 5.87 -11.84
CA ILE A 42 -11.70 6.57 -10.70
C ILE A 42 -12.53 7.81 -10.39
N VAL A 43 -12.98 8.52 -11.43
CA VAL A 43 -13.90 9.65 -11.31
C VAL A 43 -15.31 9.16 -11.61
N LYS A 44 -16.18 9.20 -10.60
CA LYS A 44 -17.59 8.83 -10.75
C LYS A 44 -18.45 10.06 -10.91
N SER A 45 -19.42 9.99 -11.83
CA SER A 45 -20.54 10.93 -11.88
C SER A 45 -21.68 10.36 -11.03
N TYR A 46 -22.38 11.22 -10.28
CA TYR A 46 -23.53 10.81 -9.47
C TYR A 46 -24.74 10.36 -10.32
N LEU A 47 -24.73 10.58 -11.64
CA LEU A 47 -25.73 10.02 -12.55
C LEU A 47 -25.56 8.50 -12.80
N ASP A 48 -24.36 7.95 -12.59
CA ASP A 48 -24.05 6.54 -12.86
C ASP A 48 -24.23 5.62 -11.63
N ASP A 49 -24.19 6.17 -10.41
CA ASP A 49 -24.34 5.44 -9.15
C ASP A 49 -25.81 5.60 -8.68
N GLY A 50 -26.67 4.64 -8.99
CA GLY A 50 -28.03 4.55 -8.44
C GLY A 50 -28.06 4.22 -6.94
N GLU A 51 -27.39 5.00 -6.11
CA GLU A 51 -27.50 4.93 -4.64
C GLU A 51 -28.76 5.67 -4.18
N GLU A 52 -29.78 4.90 -3.79
CA GLU A 52 -31.15 5.32 -3.42
C GLU A 52 -31.31 6.03 -2.06
N ASP A 53 -30.26 6.53 -1.37
CA ASP A 53 -30.41 6.91 0.05
C ASP A 53 -30.07 8.35 0.46
N GLU A 54 -29.88 9.28 -0.47
CA GLU A 54 -30.04 10.72 -0.19
C GLU A 54 -30.92 11.32 -1.28
N GLU A 55 -31.98 12.05 -0.91
CA GLU A 55 -32.79 12.85 -1.84
C GLU A 55 -31.84 13.68 -2.73
N LEU A 56 -31.60 13.21 -3.96
CA LEU A 56 -30.79 13.90 -4.94
C LEU A 56 -31.56 15.16 -5.33
N ASP A 57 -31.18 16.32 -4.78
CA ASP A 57 -31.55 17.60 -5.37
C ASP A 57 -31.13 17.57 -6.84
N GLU A 58 -31.99 17.99 -7.77
CA GLU A 58 -31.71 18.00 -9.22
C GLU A 58 -30.40 18.74 -9.57
N SER A 59 -29.91 19.61 -8.68
CA SER A 59 -28.61 20.30 -8.76
C SER A 59 -27.36 19.45 -8.49
N GLU A 60 -27.49 18.23 -7.96
CA GLU A 60 -26.38 17.29 -7.67
C GLU A 60 -26.04 16.38 -8.86
N SER A 61 -26.84 16.40 -9.93
CA SER A 61 -26.69 15.56 -11.13
C SER A 61 -25.39 15.82 -11.91
N ASP A 62 -24.81 17.02 -11.81
CA ASP A 62 -23.58 17.41 -12.51
C ASP A 62 -22.30 17.31 -11.64
N LYS A 63 -22.35 16.57 -10.54
CA LYS A 63 -21.21 16.41 -9.63
C LYS A 63 -20.38 15.16 -9.94
N TYR A 64 -19.08 15.28 -9.67
CA TYR A 64 -18.08 14.25 -9.81
C TYR A 64 -17.39 14.00 -8.47
N SER A 65 -16.93 12.77 -8.27
CA SER A 65 -16.14 12.41 -7.09
C SER A 65 -14.98 11.48 -7.46
N PHE A 66 -13.84 11.65 -6.77
CA PHE A 66 -12.66 10.82 -6.94
C PHE A 66 -12.70 9.65 -5.95
N ASN A 67 -12.90 8.43 -6.44
CA ASN A 67 -12.80 7.22 -5.62
C ASN A 67 -11.38 6.63 -5.70
N PHE A 68 -10.40 7.37 -5.17
CA PHE A 68 -9.00 6.97 -5.19
C PHE A 68 -8.21 7.70 -4.10
N VAL A 69 -7.17 7.07 -3.56
CA VAL A 69 -6.18 7.68 -2.67
C VAL A 69 -4.79 7.41 -3.22
N GLY A 70 -4.02 8.47 -3.46
CA GLY A 70 -2.67 8.39 -4.01
C GLY A 70 -2.38 9.48 -5.05
N ILE A 71 -1.53 9.14 -6.03
CA ILE A 71 -1.06 10.04 -7.09
C ILE A 71 -1.53 9.52 -8.44
N ILE A 72 -2.03 10.42 -9.27
CA ILE A 72 -2.34 10.15 -10.67
C ILE A 72 -1.59 11.16 -11.53
N MET A 73 -0.87 10.66 -12.52
CA MET A 73 -0.23 11.45 -13.54
C MET A 73 -0.92 11.13 -14.86
N TYR A 74 -1.55 12.14 -15.46
CA TYR A 74 -2.21 12.03 -16.74
C TYR A 74 -1.90 13.28 -17.55
N LYS A 75 -1.30 13.10 -18.72
CA LYS A 75 -0.78 14.20 -19.52
C LYS A 75 0.11 15.18 -18.75
N ASN A 76 -0.29 16.44 -18.71
CA ASN A 76 0.33 17.54 -17.99
C ASN A 76 -0.22 17.71 -16.57
N PHE A 77 -1.19 16.88 -16.15
CA PHE A 77 -1.86 16.93 -14.86
C PHE A 77 -1.23 15.97 -13.83
N ILE A 78 -1.10 16.46 -12.61
CA ILE A 78 -0.68 15.70 -11.43
C ILE A 78 -1.76 15.86 -10.37
N ILE A 79 -2.56 14.82 -10.21
CA ILE A 79 -3.69 14.78 -9.28
C ILE A 79 -3.20 14.06 -8.02
N LYS A 80 -3.25 14.77 -6.90
CA LYS A 80 -2.89 14.26 -5.57
C LYS A 80 -4.17 14.06 -4.79
N CYS A 81 -4.59 12.80 -4.60
CA CYS A 81 -5.86 12.47 -3.97
C CYS A 81 -5.67 11.98 -2.53
N TYR A 82 -6.30 12.66 -1.59
CA TYR A 82 -6.16 12.46 -0.15
C TYR A 82 -7.32 11.64 0.43
N PRO A 83 -7.07 10.86 1.50
CA PRO A 83 -8.12 10.23 2.28
C PRO A 83 -9.22 11.20 2.73
N LYS A 84 -10.47 10.75 2.68
CA LYS A 84 -11.65 11.58 2.98
C LYS A 84 -11.76 12.11 4.41
N TYR A 85 -10.93 11.64 5.35
CA TYR A 85 -10.88 12.14 6.73
C TYR A 85 -10.00 13.39 6.90
N ILE A 86 -9.20 13.77 5.89
CA ILE A 86 -8.32 14.95 5.93
C ILE A 86 -9.12 16.19 5.54
N ASN A 87 -8.97 17.29 6.28
CA ASN A 87 -9.61 18.57 6.00
C ASN A 87 -8.80 19.41 5.00
N ASP A 88 -9.46 20.37 4.36
CA ASP A 88 -8.86 21.11 3.24
C ASP A 88 -7.96 22.29 3.64
N ASN A 89 -7.92 22.62 4.94
CA ASN A 89 -7.30 23.84 5.49
C ASN A 89 -5.77 23.81 5.58
N TYR A 90 -5.11 22.75 5.08
CA TYR A 90 -3.66 22.63 5.11
C TYR A 90 -3.01 23.32 3.91
N SER A 91 -1.80 23.84 4.15
CA SER A 91 -0.91 24.30 3.08
C SER A 91 -0.48 23.14 2.16
N ASP A 92 -0.06 23.46 0.95
CA ASP A 92 0.42 22.47 -0.02
C ASP A 92 1.60 21.63 0.50
N LEU A 93 2.47 22.25 1.31
CA LEU A 93 3.61 21.56 1.94
C LEU A 93 3.14 20.52 2.96
N GLU A 94 2.19 20.88 3.83
CA GLU A 94 1.62 19.96 4.82
C GLU A 94 0.85 18.82 4.13
N LYS A 95 0.10 19.13 3.06
CA LYS A 95 -0.55 18.11 2.23
C LYS A 95 0.50 17.17 1.62
N ASP A 96 1.59 17.67 1.07
CA ASP A 96 2.63 16.81 0.49
C ASP A 96 3.26 15.87 1.53
N ASP A 97 3.49 16.36 2.76
CA ASP A 97 3.99 15.54 3.86
C ASP A 97 2.98 14.49 4.34
N MET A 98 1.69 14.81 4.38
CA MET A 98 0.65 13.81 4.66
C MET A 98 0.59 12.74 3.58
N LEU A 99 0.63 13.13 2.30
CA LEU A 99 0.61 12.18 1.19
C LEU A 99 1.85 11.31 1.16
N LYS A 100 3.00 11.84 1.56
CA LYS A 100 4.23 11.07 1.74
C LYS A 100 4.04 9.93 2.73
N ILE A 101 3.46 10.21 3.90
CA ILE A 101 3.15 9.18 4.90
C ILE A 101 2.19 8.15 4.32
N ILE A 102 1.12 8.59 3.64
CA ILE A 102 0.14 7.72 3.00
C ILE A 102 0.83 6.82 1.97
N VAL A 103 1.65 7.37 1.08
CA VAL A 103 2.42 6.62 0.07
C VAL A 103 3.32 5.58 0.72
N GLN A 104 4.01 5.91 1.82
CA GLN A 104 4.82 4.95 2.56
C GLN A 104 3.97 3.81 3.14
N VAL A 105 2.79 4.12 3.70
CA VAL A 105 1.85 3.12 4.20
C VAL A 105 1.37 2.21 3.07
N LEU A 106 1.01 2.77 1.92
CA LEU A 106 0.59 2.01 0.75
C LEU A 106 1.71 1.11 0.22
N LYS A 107 2.95 1.61 0.14
CA LYS A 107 4.13 0.79 -0.22
C LYS A 107 4.32 -0.38 0.75
N LYS A 108 4.17 -0.15 2.06
CA LYS A 108 4.30 -1.22 3.07
C LYS A 108 3.17 -2.23 2.96
N TYR A 109 1.92 -1.77 2.88
CA TYR A 109 0.73 -2.60 2.75
C TYR A 109 0.78 -3.49 1.51
N GLY A 110 1.13 -2.90 0.35
CA GLY A 110 1.15 -3.61 -0.92
C GLY A 110 2.32 -4.60 -1.10
N LYS A 111 3.29 -4.66 -0.18
CA LYS A 111 4.26 -5.77 -0.12
C LYS A 111 3.61 -7.09 0.31
N SER A 112 2.60 -7.03 1.17
CA SER A 112 1.91 -8.21 1.72
C SER A 112 0.54 -8.48 1.10
N GLU A 113 -0.09 -7.46 0.53
CA GLU A 113 -1.46 -7.52 0.04
C GLU A 113 -1.54 -7.06 -1.42
N LYS A 114 -2.50 -7.60 -2.19
CA LYS A 114 -2.78 -7.13 -3.55
C LYS A 114 -3.77 -5.95 -3.50
N GLY A 115 -3.71 -5.05 -4.49
CA GLY A 115 -4.69 -3.97 -4.64
C GLY A 115 -4.14 -2.54 -4.56
N ILE A 116 -2.82 -2.39 -4.44
CA ILE A 116 -2.14 -1.11 -4.67
C ILE A 116 -1.71 -1.04 -6.14
N VAL A 117 -2.21 -0.03 -6.85
CA VAL A 117 -1.80 0.28 -8.22
C VAL A 117 -0.45 0.97 -8.18
N GLY A 118 0.44 0.63 -9.10
CA GLY A 118 1.74 1.29 -9.21
C GLY A 118 2.87 0.64 -8.41
N MET A 119 2.66 -0.57 -7.87
CA MET A 119 3.71 -1.31 -7.12
C MET A 119 4.57 -2.22 -7.99
N SER A 120 4.01 -2.78 -9.07
CA SER A 120 4.71 -3.65 -10.00
C SER A 120 5.02 -2.95 -11.31
N THR A 121 6.17 -3.29 -11.87
CA THR A 121 6.52 -3.03 -13.27
C THR A 121 5.98 -4.14 -14.19
N GLU A 122 5.72 -5.33 -13.65
CA GLU A 122 5.22 -6.52 -14.36
C GLU A 122 3.68 -6.59 -14.39
N ASN A 123 2.99 -5.49 -14.73
CA ASN A 123 1.55 -5.58 -14.96
C ASN A 123 1.30 -6.42 -16.23
N GLN A 124 0.55 -7.52 -16.08
CA GLN A 124 0.06 -8.35 -17.18
C GLN A 124 -1.03 -7.65 -18.02
N ASP A 125 -1.59 -6.55 -17.50
CA ASP A 125 -2.53 -5.69 -18.20
C ASP A 125 -1.78 -4.56 -18.93
N LYS A 126 -2.25 -4.25 -20.13
CA LYS A 126 -1.59 -3.47 -21.20
C LYS A 126 -1.20 -2.01 -20.87
N ASP A 127 -1.48 -1.52 -19.67
CA ASP A 127 -1.25 -0.12 -19.29
C ASP A 127 0.02 0.00 -18.42
N ILE A 128 1.08 0.52 -19.03
CA ILE A 128 2.40 0.66 -18.43
C ILE A 128 2.45 1.90 -17.54
N ASN A 129 2.98 1.73 -16.33
CA ASN A 129 2.90 2.74 -15.27
C ASN A 129 4.26 3.41 -14.99
N LEU A 130 4.42 4.66 -15.43
CA LEU A 130 5.69 5.41 -15.31
C LEU A 130 6.12 5.62 -13.85
N ILE A 131 5.19 5.90 -12.93
CA ILE A 131 5.48 6.05 -11.50
C ILE A 131 6.06 4.74 -10.93
N SER A 132 5.57 3.57 -11.37
CA SER A 132 6.16 2.27 -11.00
C SER A 132 7.61 2.15 -11.46
N ILE A 133 7.87 2.49 -12.73
CA ILE A 133 9.21 2.41 -13.33
C ILE A 133 10.18 3.33 -12.60
N ILE A 134 9.80 4.60 -12.41
CA ILE A 134 10.61 5.58 -11.67
C ILE A 134 10.89 5.08 -10.26
N SER A 135 9.85 4.62 -9.56
CA SER A 135 9.99 4.11 -8.20
C SER A 135 10.93 2.92 -8.14
N PHE A 136 10.80 1.97 -9.07
CA PHE A 136 11.66 0.79 -9.12
C PHE A 136 13.12 1.15 -9.42
N ILE A 137 13.39 1.90 -10.50
CA ILE A 137 14.75 2.22 -10.95
C ILE A 137 15.52 2.99 -9.87
N ILE A 138 14.90 4.01 -9.27
CA ILE A 138 15.57 4.80 -8.25
C ILE A 138 15.77 3.99 -6.95
N THR A 139 14.77 3.20 -6.54
CA THR A 139 14.90 2.37 -5.32
C THR A 139 15.96 1.28 -5.49
N ASP A 140 15.99 0.55 -6.62
CA ASP A 140 17.03 -0.45 -6.88
C ASP A 140 18.42 0.18 -6.92
N PHE A 141 18.56 1.36 -7.52
CA PHE A 141 19.83 2.09 -7.52
C PHE A 141 20.30 2.46 -6.11
N VAL A 142 19.40 2.96 -5.27
CA VAL A 142 19.73 3.33 -3.88
C VAL A 142 20.13 2.10 -3.06
N ASP A 143 19.41 0.99 -3.22
CA ASP A 143 19.62 -0.21 -2.42
C ASP A 143 20.83 -1.02 -2.90
N ASN A 144 21.07 -1.07 -4.21
CA ASN A 144 22.00 -2.04 -4.82
C ASN A 144 23.05 -1.40 -5.76
N GLY A 145 23.08 -0.09 -5.88
CA GLY A 145 24.00 0.64 -6.76
C GLY A 145 23.72 0.46 -8.25
N LEU A 146 24.64 0.97 -9.08
CA LEU A 146 24.52 0.91 -10.53
C LEU A 146 24.61 -0.52 -11.07
N TYR A 147 23.89 -0.78 -12.16
CA TYR A 147 24.13 -1.94 -13.01
C TYR A 147 25.62 -2.03 -13.37
N SER A 148 26.22 -3.21 -13.22
CA SER A 148 27.59 -3.46 -13.61
C SER A 148 27.72 -4.86 -14.17
N ASN A 149 28.46 -4.97 -15.26
CA ASN A 149 29.00 -6.23 -15.76
C ASN A 149 30.51 -6.24 -15.49
N GLN A 150 31.03 -7.40 -15.09
CA GLN A 150 32.46 -7.58 -14.94
C GLN A 150 33.07 -7.78 -16.33
N LYS A 151 34.29 -7.28 -16.51
CA LYS A 151 35.15 -7.60 -17.64
C LYS A 151 36.42 -8.24 -17.10
N GLU A 152 36.84 -9.29 -17.78
CA GLU A 152 38.10 -9.93 -17.52
C GLU A 152 39.23 -9.06 -18.08
N ILE A 153 40.24 -8.79 -17.27
CA ILE A 153 41.48 -8.13 -17.66
C ILE A 153 42.67 -9.00 -17.27
N TYR A 154 43.77 -8.81 -18.00
CA TYR A 154 45.03 -9.50 -17.72
C TYR A 154 46.06 -8.47 -17.29
N GLU A 155 46.74 -8.76 -16.18
CA GLU A 155 47.76 -7.92 -15.57
C GLU A 155 49.05 -8.72 -15.43
N VAL A 156 50.20 -8.04 -15.44
CA VAL A 156 51.50 -8.69 -15.21
C VAL A 156 51.80 -8.61 -13.71
N ASN A 157 52.05 -9.78 -13.11
CA ASN A 157 52.34 -9.96 -11.69
C ASN A 157 51.27 -9.37 -10.77
N GLY A 158 49.98 -9.51 -11.13
CA GLY A 158 48.89 -9.13 -10.24
C GLY A 158 48.75 -10.06 -9.04
N GLU A 159 47.82 -9.72 -8.14
CA GLU A 159 47.60 -10.47 -6.89
C GLU A 159 46.57 -11.60 -7.02
N GLU A 160 45.89 -11.67 -8.18
CA GLU A 160 44.80 -12.61 -8.48
C GLU A 160 45.34 -13.93 -9.10
N GLU A 161 44.44 -14.78 -9.60
CA GLU A 161 44.79 -16.08 -10.16
C GLU A 161 45.72 -15.97 -11.39
N ILE A 162 46.80 -16.75 -11.42
CA ILE A 162 47.73 -16.82 -12.56
C ILE A 162 47.11 -17.62 -13.70
N ASP A 163 47.01 -17.01 -14.88
CA ASP A 163 46.70 -17.70 -16.12
C ASP A 163 47.98 -18.34 -16.66
N TRP A 164 48.20 -19.60 -16.27
CA TRP A 164 49.40 -20.35 -16.65
C TRP A 164 49.50 -20.57 -18.16
N ASP A 165 48.38 -20.77 -18.84
CA ASP A 165 48.37 -20.99 -20.28
C ASP A 165 48.88 -19.73 -21.01
N LYS A 166 48.39 -18.54 -20.63
CA LYS A 166 48.93 -17.29 -21.17
C LYS A 166 50.34 -17.00 -20.72
N THR A 167 50.66 -17.22 -19.45
CA THR A 167 52.00 -16.99 -18.92
C THR A 167 53.05 -17.80 -19.69
N VAL A 168 52.78 -19.08 -19.94
CA VAL A 168 53.72 -19.96 -20.67
C VAL A 168 53.87 -19.55 -22.13
N ASN A 169 52.79 -19.11 -22.78
CA ASN A 169 52.78 -18.77 -24.21
C ASN A 169 53.29 -17.36 -24.52
N ASP A 170 52.97 -16.38 -23.66
CA ASP A 170 53.15 -14.96 -23.95
C ASP A 170 54.34 -14.34 -23.19
N THR A 171 54.96 -15.07 -22.24
CA THR A 171 56.12 -14.58 -21.49
C THR A 171 57.35 -15.46 -21.68
N THR A 172 58.53 -14.93 -21.36
CA THR A 172 59.78 -15.67 -21.55
C THR A 172 60.14 -16.48 -20.31
N ALA A 173 60.30 -17.79 -20.49
CA ALA A 173 60.81 -18.68 -19.45
C ALA A 173 62.33 -18.56 -19.31
N PHE A 174 62.81 -18.49 -18.08
CA PHE A 174 64.24 -18.54 -17.74
C PHE A 174 64.57 -19.90 -17.12
N LEU A 175 65.68 -20.51 -17.53
CA LEU A 175 66.08 -21.81 -17.02
C LEU A 175 66.94 -21.66 -15.76
N VAL A 176 66.41 -22.10 -14.63
CA VAL A 176 67.15 -22.23 -13.36
C VAL A 176 67.19 -23.72 -13.01
N ASP A 177 68.39 -24.30 -12.90
CA ASP A 177 68.59 -25.75 -12.67
C ASP A 177 67.81 -26.67 -13.62
N LYS A 178 67.81 -26.33 -14.93
CA LYS A 178 67.06 -27.03 -15.99
C LYS A 178 65.54 -27.03 -15.81
N ARG A 179 65.00 -26.15 -14.97
CA ARG A 179 63.55 -25.93 -14.80
C ARG A 179 63.16 -24.54 -15.32
N PRO A 180 62.04 -24.42 -16.05
CA PRO A 180 61.53 -23.12 -16.47
C PRO A 180 61.01 -22.34 -15.27
N PHE A 181 61.42 -21.08 -15.17
CA PHE A 181 61.00 -20.12 -14.16
C PHE A 181 60.50 -18.85 -14.87
N TYR A 182 59.33 -18.36 -14.47
CA TYR A 182 58.68 -17.19 -15.05
C TYR A 182 58.75 -16.05 -14.04
N PHE A 183 59.41 -14.94 -14.41
CA PHE A 183 59.49 -13.74 -13.57
C PHE A 183 58.29 -12.80 -13.76
N ASP A 184 57.67 -12.88 -14.93
CA ASP A 184 56.47 -12.14 -15.28
C ASP A 184 55.33 -13.15 -15.45
N MET A 185 54.41 -13.18 -14.49
CA MET A 185 53.23 -14.04 -14.50
C MET A 185 52.02 -13.23 -14.95
N ILE A 186 51.27 -13.74 -15.91
CA ILE A 186 50.03 -13.09 -16.34
C ILE A 186 48.92 -13.55 -15.40
N THR A 187 48.31 -12.60 -14.69
CA THR A 187 47.20 -12.85 -13.77
C THR A 187 45.89 -12.38 -14.36
N ARG A 188 44.83 -13.15 -14.13
CA ARG A 188 43.46 -12.85 -14.54
C ARG A 188 42.72 -12.13 -13.41
N ASN A 189 42.08 -11.00 -13.73
CA ASN A 189 41.29 -10.23 -12.78
C ASN A 189 39.94 -9.81 -13.40
N ASP A 190 38.87 -9.79 -12.61
CA ASP A 190 37.53 -9.38 -13.04
C ASP A 190 37.18 -7.98 -12.49
N ILE A 191 37.32 -6.96 -13.32
CA ILE A 191 37.01 -5.58 -12.94
C ILE A 191 35.62 -5.14 -13.45
N ASN A 192 34.96 -4.26 -12.70
CA ASN A 192 33.70 -3.66 -13.17
C ASN A 192 33.94 -2.85 -14.46
N ASN A 193 33.16 -3.15 -15.50
CA ASN A 193 33.23 -2.41 -16.74
C ASN A 193 32.48 -1.07 -16.61
N GLU A 194 33.21 -0.01 -16.23
CA GLU A 194 32.64 1.33 -16.02
C GLU A 194 32.04 1.97 -17.28
N ILE A 195 32.52 1.57 -18.46
CA ILE A 195 32.04 2.02 -19.77
C ILE A 195 31.01 1.05 -20.38
N ASP A 196 30.55 0.07 -19.60
CA ASP A 196 29.53 -0.89 -20.05
C ASP A 196 28.25 -0.18 -20.50
N PHE A 197 27.72 -0.62 -21.64
CA PHE A 197 26.55 -0.02 -22.27
C PHE A 197 25.33 0.00 -21.34
N PHE A 198 25.08 -1.08 -20.59
CA PHE A 198 23.92 -1.17 -19.69
C PHE A 198 24.12 -0.37 -18.41
N ARG A 199 25.37 -0.24 -17.93
CA ARG A 199 25.71 0.70 -16.86
C ARG A 199 25.43 2.15 -17.26
N GLN A 200 25.87 2.55 -18.45
CA GLN A 200 25.61 3.90 -18.99
C GLN A 200 24.11 4.13 -19.23
N MET A 201 23.41 3.11 -19.73
CA MET A 201 21.95 3.14 -19.88
C MET A 201 21.24 3.34 -18.54
N HIS A 202 21.64 2.61 -17.51
CA HIS A 202 21.06 2.75 -16.19
C HIS A 202 21.27 4.16 -15.62
N LYS A 203 22.50 4.71 -15.75
CA LYS A 203 22.79 6.11 -15.39
C LYS A 203 21.89 7.09 -16.14
N TYR A 204 21.74 6.93 -17.46
CA TYR A 204 20.87 7.77 -18.27
C TYR A 204 19.42 7.73 -17.77
N VAL A 205 18.85 6.53 -17.58
CA VAL A 205 17.46 6.38 -17.13
C VAL A 205 17.26 6.94 -15.73
N ILE A 206 18.19 6.73 -14.78
CA ILE A 206 18.15 7.35 -13.44
C ILE A 206 18.08 8.88 -13.55
N THR A 207 18.93 9.48 -14.40
CA THR A 207 18.93 10.92 -14.65
C THR A 207 17.58 11.39 -15.22
N GLN A 208 17.01 10.68 -16.19
CA GLN A 208 15.71 11.05 -16.77
C GLN A 208 14.55 10.90 -15.76
N CYS A 209 14.52 9.81 -14.99
CA CYS A 209 13.56 9.63 -13.89
C CYS A 209 13.67 10.78 -12.86
N SER A 210 14.90 11.17 -12.53
CA SER A 210 15.20 12.29 -11.62
C SER A 210 14.73 13.63 -12.17
N LYS A 211 14.89 13.89 -13.48
CA LYS A 211 14.35 15.07 -14.17
C LYS A 211 12.81 15.08 -14.12
N ILE A 212 12.16 13.94 -14.33
CA ILE A 212 10.69 13.82 -14.21
C ILE A 212 10.24 14.10 -12.77
N LEU A 213 10.91 13.54 -11.77
CA LEU A 213 10.61 13.79 -10.35
C LEU A 213 10.76 15.28 -9.97
N LYS A 214 11.81 15.95 -10.46
CA LYS A 214 11.99 17.41 -10.32
C LYS A 214 10.84 18.19 -10.97
N LYS A 215 10.50 17.88 -12.23
CA LYS A 215 9.45 18.57 -13.01
C LYS A 215 8.05 18.37 -12.41
N THR A 216 7.79 17.21 -11.83
CA THR A 216 6.49 16.83 -11.25
C THR A 216 6.35 17.23 -9.78
N GLY A 217 7.45 17.52 -9.09
CA GLY A 217 7.45 17.75 -7.63
C GLY A 217 7.18 16.49 -6.81
N LEU A 218 7.19 15.30 -7.41
CA LEU A 218 6.84 14.04 -6.72
C LEU A 218 8.00 13.44 -5.90
N ALA A 219 9.21 14.00 -5.99
CA ALA A 219 10.40 13.50 -5.29
C ALA A 219 10.17 13.35 -3.78
N ASN A 220 9.63 14.40 -3.12
CA ASN A 220 9.39 14.36 -1.67
C ASN A 220 8.30 13.34 -1.30
N ILE A 221 7.17 13.37 -2.01
CA ILE A 221 6.01 12.50 -1.74
C ILE A 221 6.38 11.02 -1.91
N LEU A 222 7.09 10.68 -2.99
CA LEU A 222 7.53 9.31 -3.24
C LEU A 222 8.72 8.88 -2.36
N SER A 223 9.32 9.82 -1.63
CA SER A 223 10.55 9.64 -0.84
C SER A 223 11.71 9.12 -1.68
N LEU A 224 11.89 9.69 -2.88
CA LEU A 224 12.92 9.28 -3.83
C LEU A 224 13.99 10.37 -3.98
N PRO A 225 15.28 10.03 -3.92
CA PRO A 225 16.35 10.99 -4.19
C PRO A 225 16.34 11.38 -5.66
N VAL A 226 16.88 12.57 -5.93
CA VAL A 226 17.10 13.06 -7.28
C VAL A 226 18.60 13.00 -7.56
N VAL A 227 18.97 12.25 -8.59
CA VAL A 227 20.36 11.94 -8.92
C VAL A 227 20.61 12.27 -10.39
N GLU A 228 21.78 12.81 -10.68
CA GLU A 228 22.17 13.21 -12.04
C GLU A 228 23.56 12.68 -12.35
N PHE A 229 23.65 11.99 -13.49
CA PHE A 229 24.89 11.46 -14.04
C PHE A 229 25.17 12.10 -15.39
N GLU A 230 26.44 12.37 -15.65
CA GLU A 230 26.92 12.72 -16.99
C GLU A 230 27.00 11.45 -17.86
N VAL A 231 26.25 11.46 -18.96
CA VAL A 231 26.18 10.35 -19.92
C VAL A 231 26.01 10.92 -21.32
N ASP A 232 26.64 10.29 -22.32
CA ASP A 232 26.39 10.60 -23.72
C ASP A 232 24.98 10.12 -24.12
N GLU A 233 24.02 11.05 -24.17
CA GLU A 233 22.62 10.76 -24.51
C GLU A 233 22.46 10.27 -25.96
N ALA A 234 23.42 10.54 -26.86
CA ALA A 234 23.38 10.09 -28.25
C ALA A 234 23.33 8.56 -28.37
N LEU A 235 23.94 7.85 -27.41
CA LEU A 235 23.93 6.38 -27.32
C LEU A 235 22.52 5.79 -27.17
N PHE A 236 21.54 6.57 -26.69
CA PHE A 236 20.18 6.13 -26.40
C PHE A 236 19.12 6.85 -27.25
N SER A 237 19.54 7.40 -28.39
CA SER A 237 18.66 8.09 -29.34
C SER A 237 17.88 7.13 -30.22
N ASP A 238 18.49 6.02 -30.63
CA ASP A 238 17.84 4.96 -31.41
C ASP A 238 17.17 3.94 -30.47
N GLU A 239 15.85 4.05 -30.34
CA GLU A 239 15.03 3.20 -29.47
C GLU A 239 15.07 1.73 -29.90
N GLU A 240 15.03 1.43 -31.19
CA GLU A 240 15.03 0.05 -31.71
C GLU A 240 16.38 -0.63 -31.45
N TYR A 241 17.48 0.10 -31.67
CA TYR A 241 18.82 -0.38 -31.31
C TYR A 241 18.94 -0.67 -29.80
N VAL A 242 18.47 0.24 -28.95
CA VAL A 242 18.50 0.08 -27.48
C VAL A 242 17.70 -1.14 -27.04
N LEU A 243 16.46 -1.29 -27.50
CA LEU A 243 15.60 -2.41 -27.15
C LEU A 243 16.19 -3.75 -27.59
N ASN A 244 16.74 -3.82 -28.80
CA ASN A 244 17.42 -5.01 -29.32
C ASN A 244 18.66 -5.39 -28.48
N ARG A 245 19.42 -4.40 -28.00
CA ARG A 245 20.57 -4.64 -27.10
C ARG A 245 20.11 -5.21 -25.75
N ILE A 246 19.02 -4.69 -25.18
CA ILE A 246 18.46 -5.19 -23.92
C ILE A 246 17.98 -6.64 -24.06
N ILE A 247 17.29 -6.98 -25.16
CA ILE A 247 16.84 -8.37 -25.41
C ILE A 247 18.03 -9.32 -25.49
N LYS A 248 19.10 -8.93 -26.21
CA LYS A 248 20.32 -9.75 -26.31
C LYS A 248 20.97 -10.01 -24.95
N GLU A 249 21.05 -8.98 -24.11
CA GLU A 249 21.60 -9.12 -22.75
C GLU A 249 20.70 -9.98 -21.87
N LEU A 250 19.37 -9.80 -21.93
CA LEU A 250 18.41 -10.62 -21.18
C LEU A 250 18.56 -12.12 -21.47
N ASN A 251 18.89 -12.48 -22.72
CA ASN A 251 19.08 -13.88 -23.12
C ASN A 251 20.34 -14.54 -22.54
N ILE A 252 21.35 -13.76 -22.16
CA ILE A 252 22.61 -14.26 -21.58
C ILE A 252 22.75 -13.96 -20.09
N GLN A 253 21.83 -13.18 -19.53
CA GLN A 253 21.87 -12.75 -18.14
C GLN A 253 21.07 -13.69 -17.24
N PHE A 254 21.74 -14.36 -16.30
CA PHE A 254 21.12 -15.31 -15.37
C PHE A 254 20.88 -14.74 -13.97
N ILE A 255 21.45 -13.57 -13.65
CA ILE A 255 21.27 -12.93 -12.35
C ILE A 255 19.88 -12.28 -12.27
N SER A 256 19.04 -12.76 -11.37
CA SER A 256 17.63 -12.33 -11.26
C SER A 256 17.48 -10.81 -11.10
N ARG A 257 18.28 -10.16 -10.24
CA ARG A 257 18.28 -8.70 -10.10
C ARG A 257 18.51 -8.01 -11.45
N LYS A 258 19.57 -8.41 -12.16
CA LYS A 258 19.94 -7.81 -13.44
C LYS A 258 18.85 -8.02 -14.50
N GLN A 259 18.21 -9.18 -14.51
CA GLN A 259 17.06 -9.45 -15.38
C GLN A 259 15.90 -8.48 -15.10
N ILE A 260 15.56 -8.25 -13.83
CA ILE A 260 14.46 -7.33 -13.46
C ILE A 260 14.82 -5.89 -13.86
N VAL A 261 16.06 -5.44 -13.60
CA VAL A 261 16.51 -4.10 -14.02
C VAL A 261 16.42 -3.95 -15.53
N LEU A 262 16.93 -4.91 -16.30
CA LEU A 262 16.86 -4.90 -17.77
C LEU A 262 15.42 -4.90 -18.29
N LYS A 263 14.51 -5.69 -17.70
CA LYS A 263 13.09 -5.66 -18.04
C LYS A 263 12.46 -4.29 -17.77
N THR A 264 12.77 -3.66 -16.64
CA THR A 264 12.25 -2.33 -16.33
C THR A 264 12.84 -1.27 -17.26
N LEU A 265 14.13 -1.36 -17.61
CA LEU A 265 14.76 -0.50 -18.61
C LEU A 265 14.10 -0.69 -19.98
N TYR A 266 13.81 -1.92 -20.38
CA TYR A 266 13.07 -2.22 -21.60
C TYR A 266 11.70 -1.51 -21.60
N SER A 267 10.92 -1.67 -20.53
CA SER A 267 9.62 -1.00 -20.37
C SER A 267 9.71 0.52 -20.42
N TYR A 268 10.81 1.10 -19.93
CA TYR A 268 11.05 2.54 -20.04
C TYR A 268 11.25 2.97 -21.49
N PHE A 269 12.17 2.32 -22.23
CA PHE A 269 12.50 2.70 -23.60
C PHE A 269 11.37 2.41 -24.59
N SER A 270 10.62 1.31 -24.42
CA SER A 270 9.54 0.94 -25.33
C SER A 270 8.40 1.96 -25.38
N ASN A 271 8.29 2.82 -24.36
CA ASN A 271 7.21 3.81 -24.23
C ASN A 271 7.75 5.24 -24.09
N LYS A 272 9.02 5.47 -24.43
CA LYS A 272 9.67 6.77 -24.32
C LYS A 272 8.89 7.87 -25.06
N GLN A 273 8.33 7.55 -26.23
CA GLN A 273 7.47 8.46 -27.00
C GLN A 273 6.11 8.74 -26.33
N GLU A 274 5.50 7.75 -25.68
CA GLU A 274 4.24 7.93 -24.97
C GLU A 274 4.42 8.79 -23.70
N TYR A 275 5.59 8.67 -23.05
CA TYR A 275 5.96 9.55 -21.94
C TYR A 275 6.25 10.98 -22.38
N SER A 276 6.84 11.18 -23.56
CA SER A 276 7.06 12.52 -24.12
C SER A 276 5.76 13.16 -24.63
N ASN A 277 4.88 12.36 -25.22
CA ASN A 277 3.58 12.78 -25.74
C ASN A 277 2.50 12.82 -24.66
N HIS A 278 2.85 12.42 -23.43
CA HIS A 278 2.00 12.58 -22.26
C HIS A 278 0.69 11.77 -22.34
N THR A 279 0.54 10.82 -23.26
CA THR A 279 -0.74 10.17 -23.57
C THR A 279 -1.22 9.17 -22.51
N ASN A 280 -0.31 8.60 -21.72
CA ASN A 280 -0.65 7.48 -20.83
C ASN A 280 -0.90 7.92 -19.39
N MET A 281 -1.89 7.28 -18.78
CA MET A 281 -2.18 7.41 -17.36
C MET A 281 -1.19 6.58 -16.53
N SER A 282 -0.64 7.18 -15.48
CA SER A 282 0.21 6.51 -14.50
C SER A 282 -0.34 6.74 -13.10
N LEU A 283 -0.46 5.66 -12.32
CA LEU A 283 -1.18 5.64 -11.05
C LEU A 283 -0.30 5.09 -9.94
N PHE A 284 -0.27 5.73 -8.78
CA PHE A 284 0.25 5.12 -7.56
C PHE A 284 -0.74 5.32 -6.43
N GLY A 285 -1.43 4.27 -6.01
CA GLY A 285 -2.50 4.42 -5.02
C GLY A 285 -3.47 3.26 -4.96
N THR A 286 -4.65 3.50 -4.39
CA THR A 286 -5.71 2.48 -4.29
C THR A 286 -7.11 3.09 -4.33
N MET A 287 -8.08 2.32 -4.81
CA MET A 287 -9.51 2.63 -4.75
C MET A 287 -10.19 1.94 -3.54
N SER A 288 -9.42 1.32 -2.65
CA SER A 288 -9.96 0.56 -1.51
C SER A 288 -9.18 0.88 -0.24
N PHE A 289 -9.05 2.17 0.05
CA PHE A 289 -8.30 2.67 1.20
C PHE A 289 -8.92 2.23 2.54
N ASN A 290 -10.20 1.83 2.55
CA ASN A 290 -10.84 1.23 3.72
C ASN A 290 -10.08 -0.02 4.22
N PHE A 291 -9.62 -0.90 3.32
CA PHE A 291 -8.86 -2.09 3.73
C PHE A 291 -7.47 -1.74 4.28
N VAL A 292 -6.86 -0.66 3.78
CA VAL A 292 -5.60 -0.13 4.33
C VAL A 292 -5.84 0.36 5.76
N TRP A 293 -6.92 1.10 6.00
CA TRP A 293 -7.32 1.55 7.34
C TRP A 293 -7.57 0.38 8.29
N GLU A 294 -8.39 -0.60 7.89
CA GLU A 294 -8.71 -1.80 8.69
C GLU A 294 -7.43 -2.57 9.05
N LYS A 295 -6.55 -2.81 8.08
CA LYS A 295 -5.30 -3.56 8.27
C LYS A 295 -4.32 -2.84 9.20
N THR A 296 -4.15 -1.53 9.02
CA THR A 296 -3.25 -0.73 9.86
C THR A 296 -3.76 -0.67 11.29
N CYS A 297 -5.08 -0.50 11.50
CA CYS A 297 -5.70 -0.61 12.82
C CYS A 297 -5.48 -1.99 13.44
N ALA A 298 -5.72 -3.07 12.69
CA ALA A 298 -5.55 -4.44 13.17
C ALA A 298 -4.11 -4.72 13.63
N PHE A 299 -3.10 -4.17 12.94
CA PHE A 299 -1.71 -4.27 13.37
C PHE A 299 -1.47 -3.48 14.67
N VAL A 300 -1.75 -2.17 14.65
CA VAL A 300 -1.39 -1.24 15.73
C VAL A 300 -2.15 -1.54 17.02
N LEU A 301 -3.40 -1.99 16.92
CA LEU A 301 -4.24 -2.36 18.07
C LEU A 301 -4.05 -3.83 18.49
N ASN A 302 -3.02 -4.50 17.97
CA ASN A 302 -2.63 -5.86 18.37
C ASN A 302 -3.75 -6.90 18.23
N ASN A 303 -4.26 -7.08 17.01
CA ASN A 303 -5.33 -8.03 16.71
C ASN A 303 -4.98 -9.47 17.17
N GLN A 304 -5.85 -10.05 18.00
CA GLN A 304 -5.71 -11.38 18.56
C GLN A 304 -6.51 -12.46 17.82
N LEU A 305 -7.30 -12.12 16.80
CA LEU A 305 -8.22 -13.05 16.13
C LEU A 305 -7.52 -14.31 15.59
N ASN A 306 -6.33 -14.16 15.02
CA ASN A 306 -5.58 -15.26 14.43
C ASN A 306 -4.67 -16.00 15.42
N ASN A 307 -4.61 -15.55 16.68
CA ASN A 307 -3.81 -16.16 17.72
C ASN A 307 -4.56 -17.31 18.40
N ARG A 308 -3.82 -18.32 18.83
CA ARG A 308 -4.37 -19.39 19.68
C ARG A 308 -4.77 -18.82 21.03
N ILE A 309 -5.94 -19.21 21.51
CA ILE A 309 -6.51 -18.67 22.75
C ILE A 309 -5.56 -18.87 23.94
N ASP A 310 -4.89 -20.03 24.04
CA ASP A 310 -3.94 -20.32 25.11
C ASP A 310 -2.64 -19.48 25.10
N LYS A 311 -2.36 -18.77 24.00
CA LYS A 311 -1.19 -17.90 23.83
C LYS A 311 -1.51 -16.42 24.01
N ILE A 312 -2.78 -16.03 24.03
CA ILE A 312 -3.16 -14.62 24.17
C ILE A 312 -2.90 -14.15 25.61
N ASN A 313 -2.16 -13.05 25.75
CA ASN A 313 -1.99 -12.40 27.04
C ASN A 313 -3.33 -11.79 27.50
N GLY A 314 -3.71 -12.03 28.76
CA GLY A 314 -5.03 -11.66 29.28
C GLY A 314 -6.00 -12.83 29.47
N ILE A 315 -5.75 -13.99 28.85
CA ILE A 315 -6.57 -15.18 29.06
C ILE A 315 -6.27 -15.82 30.41
N ASP A 316 -7.33 -16.26 31.12
CA ASP A 316 -7.20 -17.06 32.34
C ASP A 316 -7.16 -18.54 31.96
N LYS A 317 -5.96 -19.12 32.03
CA LYS A 317 -5.69 -20.51 31.68
C LYS A 317 -6.39 -21.50 32.60
N GLN A 318 -6.73 -21.13 33.84
CA GLN A 318 -7.45 -22.02 34.76
C GLN A 318 -8.91 -22.19 34.34
N ARG A 319 -9.48 -21.17 33.70
CA ARG A 319 -10.85 -21.16 33.16
C ARG A 319 -10.93 -21.64 31.71
N LEU A 320 -9.79 -22.02 31.11
CA LEU A 320 -9.69 -22.39 29.71
C LEU A 320 -9.64 -23.91 29.55
N GLY A 321 -10.67 -24.48 28.94
CA GLY A 321 -10.65 -25.90 28.56
C GLY A 321 -9.53 -26.20 27.54
N ALA A 322 -8.85 -27.34 27.69
CA ALA A 322 -7.68 -27.70 26.87
C ALA A 322 -7.96 -27.72 25.36
N LEU A 323 -9.17 -28.16 24.94
CA LEU A 323 -9.58 -28.15 23.53
C LEU A 323 -9.86 -26.73 23.02
N LEU A 324 -10.48 -25.89 23.85
CA LEU A 324 -10.77 -24.50 23.50
C LEU A 324 -9.48 -23.70 23.34
N GLY A 325 -8.50 -23.91 24.22
CA GLY A 325 -7.22 -23.20 24.18
C GLY A 325 -6.39 -23.41 22.91
N LYS A 326 -6.55 -24.56 22.23
CA LYS A 326 -5.85 -24.86 20.98
C LYS A 326 -6.45 -24.16 19.75
N LYS A 327 -7.69 -23.67 19.85
CA LYS A 327 -8.37 -22.96 18.76
C LYS A 327 -7.81 -21.56 18.59
N LYS A 328 -7.93 -21.02 17.39
CA LYS A 328 -7.78 -19.57 17.17
C LYS A 328 -9.00 -18.82 17.71
N LEU A 329 -8.84 -17.57 18.10
CA LEU A 329 -9.97 -16.77 18.60
C LEU A 329 -11.05 -16.55 17.53
N SER A 330 -10.65 -16.44 16.25
CA SER A 330 -11.56 -16.34 15.10
C SER A 330 -12.39 -17.60 14.87
N GLU A 331 -11.93 -18.77 15.32
CA GLU A 331 -12.66 -20.04 15.20
C GLU A 331 -13.83 -20.16 16.19
N LEU A 332 -13.99 -19.19 17.09
CA LEU A 332 -15.19 -19.09 17.94
C LEU A 332 -16.39 -18.54 17.19
N ILE A 333 -16.17 -17.88 16.04
CA ILE A 333 -17.25 -17.33 15.22
C ILE A 333 -18.03 -18.49 14.58
N PRO A 334 -19.33 -18.67 14.91
CA PRO A 334 -20.11 -19.77 14.39
C PRO A 334 -20.40 -19.57 12.91
N PHE A 335 -20.58 -20.66 12.16
CA PHE A 335 -21.05 -20.60 10.77
C PHE A 335 -22.56 -20.80 10.71
N PRO A 336 -23.28 -20.04 9.87
CA PRO A 336 -24.68 -20.33 9.58
C PRO A 336 -24.87 -21.72 8.96
N TYR A 337 -25.98 -22.38 9.31
CA TYR A 337 -26.43 -23.66 8.74
C TYR A 337 -27.79 -23.48 8.08
N TRP A 338 -27.93 -24.01 6.86
CA TRP A 338 -29.20 -24.08 6.15
C TRP A 338 -29.83 -25.46 6.39
N ILE A 339 -31.10 -25.49 6.76
CA ILE A 339 -31.82 -26.71 7.11
C ILE A 339 -32.82 -27.01 5.98
N PRO A 340 -32.57 -28.02 5.13
CA PRO A 340 -33.56 -28.47 4.16
C PRO A 340 -34.86 -28.88 4.86
N LYS A 341 -36.01 -28.64 4.22
CA LYS A 341 -37.32 -28.97 4.78
C LYS A 341 -37.44 -30.44 5.20
N ASP A 342 -36.85 -31.34 4.41
CA ASP A 342 -36.92 -32.79 4.63
C ASP A 342 -35.78 -33.31 5.52
N ALA A 343 -35.02 -32.42 6.16
CA ALA A 343 -33.89 -32.81 6.99
C ALA A 343 -34.37 -33.59 8.23
N LYS A 344 -33.94 -34.84 8.35
CA LYS A 344 -34.34 -35.72 9.48
C LYS A 344 -33.42 -35.60 10.69
N ASN A 345 -32.23 -35.06 10.51
CA ASN A 345 -31.22 -34.90 11.55
C ASN A 345 -30.18 -33.83 11.19
N SER A 346 -29.35 -33.45 12.15
CA SER A 346 -28.35 -32.37 12.02
C SER A 346 -27.23 -32.65 11.02
N LYS A 347 -27.00 -33.91 10.61
CA LYS A 347 -25.99 -34.24 9.58
C LYS A 347 -26.41 -33.78 8.19
N GLU A 348 -27.71 -33.56 7.98
CA GLU A 348 -28.27 -33.09 6.70
C GLU A 348 -28.23 -31.55 6.58
N TYR A 349 -27.88 -30.84 7.66
CA TYR A 349 -27.76 -29.39 7.67
C TYR A 349 -26.55 -28.95 6.83
N LYS A 350 -26.75 -27.90 6.03
CA LYS A 350 -25.73 -27.39 5.11
C LYS A 350 -25.01 -26.21 5.72
N LYS A 351 -23.77 -26.43 6.15
CA LYS A 351 -22.88 -25.38 6.64
C LYS A 351 -22.51 -24.43 5.49
N THR A 352 -22.59 -23.13 5.75
CA THR A 352 -22.08 -22.10 4.82
C THR A 352 -20.55 -22.15 4.70
N LYS A 353 -20.04 -21.64 3.56
CA LYS A 353 -18.58 -21.56 3.30
C LYS A 353 -17.91 -20.39 4.04
N LYS A 354 -18.66 -19.34 4.36
CA LYS A 354 -18.19 -18.12 5.01
C LYS A 354 -19.08 -17.80 6.20
N THR A 355 -18.49 -17.17 7.20
CA THR A 355 -19.22 -16.56 8.32
C THR A 355 -18.94 -15.05 8.35
N ILE A 356 -19.53 -14.34 9.30
CA ILE A 356 -19.27 -12.93 9.56
C ILE A 356 -17.77 -12.71 9.82
N GLN A 357 -17.23 -11.60 9.34
CA GLN A 357 -15.80 -11.29 9.43
C GLN A 357 -15.62 -10.05 10.30
N LEU A 358 -15.06 -10.25 11.48
CA LEU A 358 -14.70 -9.16 12.39
C LEU A 358 -13.29 -8.64 12.05
N ASP A 359 -13.09 -7.34 12.14
CA ASP A 359 -11.81 -6.69 11.82
C ASP A 359 -10.73 -7.05 12.83
N LEU A 360 -10.95 -6.75 14.12
CA LEU A 360 -10.00 -7.10 15.15
C LEU A 360 -10.58 -7.22 16.58
N ILE A 361 -9.85 -7.96 17.41
CA ILE A 361 -10.05 -8.01 18.86
C ILE A 361 -8.74 -7.74 19.56
N SER A 362 -8.74 -6.88 20.57
CA SER A 362 -7.61 -6.66 21.47
C SER A 362 -7.91 -7.28 22.84
N ILE A 363 -6.95 -8.03 23.38
CA ILE A 363 -7.02 -8.59 24.73
C ILE A 363 -5.71 -8.24 25.44
N PHE A 364 -5.81 -7.62 26.61
CA PHE A 364 -4.64 -7.20 27.37
C PHE A 364 -4.92 -7.10 28.88
N LYS A 365 -3.85 -6.85 29.65
CA LYS A 365 -3.89 -6.61 31.09
C LYS A 365 -3.35 -5.22 31.41
N ARG A 366 -4.02 -4.49 32.30
CA ARG A 366 -3.55 -3.24 32.88
C ARG A 366 -3.94 -3.22 34.36
N ASP A 367 -3.02 -2.88 35.26
CA ASP A 367 -3.30 -2.75 36.70
C ASP A 367 -4.01 -3.99 37.30
N SER A 368 -3.57 -5.20 36.90
CA SER A 368 -4.20 -6.49 37.21
C SER A 368 -5.63 -6.71 36.69
N LYS A 369 -6.19 -5.75 35.95
CA LYS A 369 -7.48 -5.83 35.27
C LYS A 369 -7.32 -6.37 33.86
N ARG A 370 -8.28 -7.19 33.42
CA ARG A 370 -8.28 -7.81 32.09
C ARG A 370 -9.33 -7.17 31.20
N TYR A 371 -8.91 -6.79 30.00
CA TYR A 371 -9.72 -6.07 29.03
C TYR A 371 -9.96 -6.94 27.79
N PHE A 372 -11.19 -6.92 27.29
CA PHE A 372 -11.59 -7.55 26.02
C PHE A 372 -12.26 -6.50 25.14
N ILE A 373 -11.63 -6.14 24.02
CA ILE A 373 -12.13 -5.06 23.17
C ILE A 373 -12.38 -5.56 21.77
N ILE A 374 -13.62 -5.37 21.30
CA ILE A 374 -14.06 -5.68 19.95
C ILE A 374 -14.05 -4.37 19.18
N TRP A 375 -13.26 -4.31 18.09
CA TRP A 375 -13.20 -3.15 17.22
C TRP A 375 -13.69 -3.48 15.83
N ASP A 376 -14.40 -2.53 15.25
CA ASP A 376 -14.84 -2.53 13.86
C ASP A 376 -14.41 -1.20 13.24
N ALA A 377 -13.37 -1.27 12.41
CA ALA A 377 -12.64 -0.14 11.88
C ALA A 377 -13.33 0.36 10.62
N LYS A 378 -14.10 1.44 10.76
CA LYS A 378 -14.93 1.98 9.69
C LYS A 378 -14.28 3.21 9.08
N TYR A 379 -13.96 3.11 7.79
CA TYR A 379 -13.38 4.20 7.03
C TYR A 379 -14.45 5.22 6.61
N TYR A 380 -14.93 6.02 7.54
CA TYR A 380 -15.91 7.10 7.35
C TYR A 380 -15.45 8.37 8.05
N ASN A 381 -15.80 9.53 7.51
CA ASN A 381 -15.56 10.82 8.17
C ASN A 381 -16.80 11.24 9.00
N LEU A 382 -17.11 10.44 10.03
CA LEU A 382 -18.31 10.62 10.84
C LEU A 382 -18.38 12.03 11.47
N ILE A 383 -19.50 12.73 11.24
CA ILE A 383 -19.83 13.99 11.92
C ILE A 383 -20.91 13.68 12.96
N LEU A 384 -20.51 13.70 14.23
CA LEU A 384 -21.39 13.47 15.39
C LEU A 384 -21.11 14.56 16.42
N ASN A 385 -22.02 15.52 16.55
CA ASN A 385 -21.99 16.55 17.58
C ASN A 385 -23.42 17.06 17.85
N THR A 386 -23.58 17.95 18.83
CA THR A 386 -24.91 18.45 19.25
C THR A 386 -25.48 19.56 18.35
N LYS A 387 -24.66 20.14 17.48
CA LYS A 387 -25.02 21.30 16.64
C LYS A 387 -25.44 20.89 15.23
N ASP A 388 -24.78 19.88 14.68
CA ASP A 388 -24.96 19.40 13.33
C ASP A 388 -25.86 18.16 13.30
N LYS A 389 -26.56 17.96 12.16
CA LYS A 389 -27.18 16.66 11.86
C LYS A 389 -26.09 15.60 11.73
N LEU A 390 -26.42 14.36 12.10
CA LEU A 390 -25.59 13.19 11.82
C LEU A 390 -25.29 13.13 10.31
N LYS A 391 -24.01 13.02 9.95
CA LYS A 391 -23.58 12.86 8.55
C LYS A 391 -22.47 11.83 8.44
N TYR A 392 -22.42 11.16 7.29
CA TYR A 392 -21.39 10.18 6.92
C TYR A 392 -21.26 9.04 7.95
N ASN A 393 -22.37 8.67 8.59
CA ASN A 393 -22.40 7.51 9.47
C ASN A 393 -22.39 6.21 8.67
N PRO A 394 -21.91 5.10 9.26
CA PRO A 394 -22.08 3.79 8.66
C PRO A 394 -23.57 3.42 8.58
N GLY A 395 -23.90 2.45 7.72
CA GLY A 395 -25.27 1.99 7.53
C GLY A 395 -25.79 1.23 8.76
N VAL A 396 -27.12 1.05 8.82
CA VAL A 396 -27.77 0.30 9.91
C VAL A 396 -27.24 -1.13 9.99
N GLU A 397 -26.91 -1.75 8.87
CA GLU A 397 -26.31 -3.09 8.83
C GLU A 397 -24.99 -3.20 9.58
N ASP A 398 -24.13 -2.16 9.51
CA ASP A 398 -22.85 -2.16 10.23
C ASP A 398 -23.09 -2.11 11.74
N VAL A 399 -24.06 -1.32 12.19
CA VAL A 399 -24.47 -1.26 13.60
C VAL A 399 -24.99 -2.62 14.07
N ILE A 400 -25.82 -3.29 13.25
CA ILE A 400 -26.30 -4.64 13.55
C ILE A 400 -25.14 -5.64 13.62
N LYS A 401 -24.24 -5.63 12.63
CA LYS A 401 -23.05 -6.50 12.59
C LYS A 401 -22.21 -6.32 13.86
N GLN A 402 -22.00 -5.08 14.30
CA GLN A 402 -21.24 -4.78 15.50
C GLN A 402 -21.87 -5.34 16.79
N TYR A 403 -23.19 -5.33 16.90
CA TYR A 403 -23.87 -6.03 18.00
C TYR A 403 -23.70 -7.55 17.90
N VAL A 404 -23.82 -8.13 16.71
CA VAL A 404 -23.63 -9.57 16.49
C VAL A 404 -22.21 -10.00 16.86
N TYR A 405 -21.18 -9.22 16.53
CA TYR A 405 -19.81 -9.52 16.94
C TYR A 405 -19.67 -9.61 18.46
N TYR A 406 -20.29 -8.70 19.21
CA TYR A 406 -20.30 -8.79 20.67
C TYR A 406 -20.98 -10.07 21.17
N LEU A 407 -22.15 -10.41 20.62
CA LEU A 407 -22.89 -11.63 21.00
C LEU A 407 -22.08 -12.91 20.78
N VAL A 408 -21.33 -12.99 19.68
CA VAL A 408 -20.46 -14.15 19.39
C VAL A 408 -19.47 -14.42 20.52
N TYR A 409 -18.97 -13.37 21.19
CA TYR A 409 -17.99 -13.49 22.25
C TYR A 409 -18.56 -13.35 23.66
N ALA A 410 -19.85 -13.03 23.83
CA ALA A 410 -20.44 -12.73 25.14
C ALA A 410 -20.26 -13.87 26.17
N ASP A 411 -20.52 -15.12 25.76
CA ASP A 411 -20.31 -16.29 26.62
C ASP A 411 -18.83 -16.50 26.95
N PHE A 412 -17.94 -16.29 25.97
CA PHE A 412 -16.51 -16.42 26.19
C PHE A 412 -16.00 -15.36 27.19
N ILE A 413 -16.44 -14.11 27.03
CA ILE A 413 -16.10 -12.99 27.91
C ILE A 413 -16.54 -13.29 29.35
N LYS A 414 -17.79 -13.74 29.52
CA LYS A 414 -18.36 -14.09 30.83
C LYS A 414 -17.63 -15.26 31.48
N ASN A 415 -17.38 -16.34 30.73
CA ASN A 415 -16.71 -17.54 31.25
C ASN A 415 -15.26 -17.26 31.65
N GLN A 416 -14.56 -16.39 30.91
CA GLN A 416 -13.21 -15.94 31.25
C GLN A 416 -13.19 -14.89 32.37
N ASN A 417 -14.33 -14.29 32.72
CA ASN A 417 -14.49 -13.28 33.76
C ASN A 417 -13.57 -12.07 33.56
N PHE A 418 -13.59 -11.52 32.35
CA PHE A 418 -12.92 -10.24 32.07
C PHE A 418 -13.51 -9.13 32.94
N ASP A 419 -12.64 -8.22 33.39
CA ASP A 419 -13.05 -7.09 34.22
C ASP A 419 -13.80 -6.04 33.39
N TYR A 420 -13.36 -5.84 32.15
CA TYR A 420 -13.93 -4.85 31.23
C TYR A 420 -14.06 -5.44 29.82
N SER A 421 -15.20 -5.16 29.19
CA SER A 421 -15.44 -5.48 27.79
C SER A 421 -16.07 -4.31 27.07
N TYR A 422 -15.51 -3.95 25.90
CA TYR A 422 -15.98 -2.81 25.11
C TYR A 422 -16.24 -3.22 23.67
N ASN A 423 -17.32 -2.68 23.10
CA ASN A 423 -17.72 -2.86 21.72
C ASN A 423 -17.60 -1.52 20.99
N VAL A 424 -16.69 -1.38 20.03
CA VAL A 424 -16.23 -0.07 19.53
C VAL A 424 -16.29 0.03 18.01
N LEU A 425 -16.99 1.04 17.50
CA LEU A 425 -16.83 1.52 16.13
C LEU A 425 -15.70 2.54 16.08
N LEU A 426 -14.70 2.28 15.25
CA LEU A 426 -13.45 3.04 15.19
C LEU A 426 -13.33 3.76 13.84
N PHE A 427 -13.27 5.09 13.88
CA PHE A 427 -13.18 5.95 12.70
C PHE A 427 -11.82 6.66 12.63
N PRO A 428 -11.27 6.91 11.43
CA PRO A 428 -10.09 7.74 11.29
C PRO A 428 -10.39 9.20 11.64
N SER A 429 -9.36 9.90 12.10
CA SER A 429 -9.38 11.34 12.33
C SER A 429 -8.02 11.93 11.99
N GLU A 430 -8.02 13.18 11.55
CA GLU A 430 -6.81 13.98 11.41
C GLU A 430 -6.36 14.66 12.72
N GLU A 431 -7.19 14.61 13.76
CA GLU A 431 -6.86 15.20 15.06
C GLU A 431 -5.71 14.45 15.74
N CYS A 432 -5.05 15.09 16.71
CA CYS A 432 -3.90 14.50 17.40
C CYS A 432 -4.27 13.54 18.54
N ASP A 433 -5.48 13.67 19.10
CA ASP A 433 -5.90 12.93 20.29
C ASP A 433 -6.84 11.78 19.93
N ILE A 434 -6.71 10.67 20.66
CA ILE A 434 -7.70 9.59 20.64
C ILE A 434 -8.92 10.07 21.41
N LYS A 435 -10.10 10.06 20.78
CA LYS A 435 -11.32 10.59 21.38
C LYS A 435 -12.46 9.60 21.29
N VAL A 436 -13.14 9.37 22.42
CA VAL A 436 -14.47 8.76 22.40
C VAL A 436 -15.49 9.87 22.19
N ILE A 437 -16.20 9.82 21.07
CA ILE A 437 -17.05 10.93 20.60
C ILE A 437 -18.54 10.68 20.86
N GLY A 438 -18.92 9.47 21.28
CA GLY A 438 -20.30 9.15 21.61
C GLY A 438 -20.58 7.66 21.70
N LYS A 439 -21.87 7.33 21.60
CA LYS A 439 -22.38 5.95 21.63
C LYS A 439 -23.47 5.79 20.57
N VAL A 440 -23.53 4.64 19.90
CA VAL A 440 -24.67 4.23 19.07
C VAL A 440 -25.59 3.35 19.91
N ASP A 441 -26.89 3.66 19.89
CA ASP A 441 -27.93 2.91 20.58
C ASP A 441 -28.97 2.43 19.58
N PHE A 442 -28.98 1.13 19.28
CA PHE A 442 -30.10 0.51 18.59
C PHE A 442 -31.01 -0.13 19.64
N GLU A 443 -31.92 0.67 20.20
CA GLU A 443 -32.64 0.36 21.42
C GLU A 443 -33.37 -1.00 21.39
N ILE A 444 -34.00 -1.34 20.26
CA ILE A 444 -34.74 -2.60 20.11
C ILE A 444 -33.83 -3.83 20.27
N LEU A 445 -32.65 -3.83 19.64
CA LEU A 445 -31.68 -4.91 19.76
C LEU A 445 -31.07 -4.92 21.15
N ARG A 446 -30.72 -3.73 21.68
CA ARG A 446 -30.13 -3.58 22.99
C ARG A 446 -31.00 -4.22 24.08
N LYS A 447 -32.30 -3.90 24.06
CA LYS A 447 -33.29 -4.44 25.00
C LYS A 447 -33.56 -5.92 24.76
N ALA A 448 -33.72 -6.35 23.51
CA ALA A 448 -34.04 -7.75 23.19
C ALA A 448 -32.91 -8.73 23.56
N LEU A 449 -31.66 -8.29 23.44
CA LEU A 449 -30.47 -9.12 23.63
C LEU A 449 -29.74 -8.86 24.95
N ASN A 450 -30.19 -7.87 25.73
CA ASN A 450 -29.58 -7.43 26.98
C ASN A 450 -28.07 -7.14 26.83
N ILE A 451 -27.74 -6.28 25.87
CA ILE A 451 -26.37 -5.86 25.52
C ILE A 451 -26.17 -4.37 25.79
N GLU A 452 -24.92 -3.91 25.83
CA GLU A 452 -24.58 -2.50 26.05
C GLU A 452 -24.56 -1.70 24.74
N LYS A 453 -24.57 -0.36 24.84
CA LYS A 453 -24.41 0.52 23.67
C LYS A 453 -23.03 0.35 23.02
N ILE A 454 -22.93 0.64 21.74
CA ILE A 454 -21.65 0.59 21.00
C ILE A 454 -20.93 1.93 21.22
N LEU A 455 -19.67 1.89 21.63
CA LEU A 455 -18.83 3.09 21.74
C LEU A 455 -18.41 3.57 20.35
N VAL A 456 -18.37 4.88 20.16
CA VAL A 456 -17.92 5.53 18.93
C VAL A 456 -16.62 6.26 19.21
N MET A 457 -15.55 5.88 18.52
CA MET A 457 -14.22 6.44 18.74
C MET A 457 -13.61 6.97 17.45
N LYS A 458 -12.90 8.10 17.57
CA LYS A 458 -12.03 8.63 16.53
C LYS A 458 -10.57 8.38 16.91
N MET A 459 -9.81 7.85 15.95
CA MET A 459 -8.40 7.50 16.10
C MET A 459 -7.55 8.35 15.16
N PRO A 460 -6.52 9.05 15.65
CA PRO A 460 -5.57 9.79 14.83
C PRO A 460 -4.93 8.89 13.78
N ALA A 461 -5.21 9.16 12.50
CA ALA A 461 -4.72 8.35 11.39
C ALA A 461 -3.20 8.46 11.26
N ASN A 462 -2.64 9.64 11.53
CA ASN A 462 -1.18 9.86 11.57
C ASN A 462 -0.48 9.00 12.64
N LEU A 463 -1.11 8.81 13.82
CA LEU A 463 -0.60 7.93 14.87
C LEU A 463 -0.61 6.48 14.39
N ILE A 464 -1.75 5.99 13.89
CA ILE A 464 -1.88 4.61 13.39
C ILE A 464 -0.87 4.35 12.27
N PHE A 465 -0.77 5.25 11.31
CA PHE A 465 0.16 5.10 10.19
C PHE A 465 1.62 5.17 10.62
N GLY A 466 1.97 6.11 11.50
CA GLY A 466 3.32 6.21 12.05
C GLY A 466 3.74 4.95 12.79
N MET A 467 2.87 4.43 13.66
CA MET A 467 3.13 3.18 14.40
C MET A 467 3.19 1.97 13.47
N TYR A 468 2.29 1.88 12.49
CA TYR A 468 2.31 0.81 11.49
C TYR A 468 3.62 0.80 10.68
N LEU A 469 4.11 1.98 10.25
CA LEU A 469 5.37 2.10 9.53
C LEU A 469 6.55 1.65 10.39
N LYS A 470 6.58 2.03 11.68
CA LYS A 470 7.62 1.67 12.66
C LYS A 470 7.51 0.25 13.24
N GLU A 471 6.44 -0.48 12.93
CA GLU A 471 6.15 -1.81 13.49
C GLU A 471 5.87 -1.80 14.99
N GLU A 472 5.27 -0.72 15.47
CA GLU A 472 4.92 -0.51 16.87
C GLU A 472 3.44 -0.81 17.12
N ILE A 473 3.16 -1.30 18.33
CA ILE A 473 1.82 -1.58 18.83
C ILE A 473 1.44 -0.49 19.84
N LEU A 474 0.21 0.02 19.75
CA LEU A 474 -0.32 0.99 20.69
C LEU A 474 -0.55 0.34 22.06
N ASN A 475 -0.02 0.95 23.11
CA ASN A 475 -0.43 0.60 24.48
C ASN A 475 -1.83 1.16 24.76
N ILE A 476 -2.85 0.39 24.35
CA ILE A 476 -4.27 0.72 24.50
C ILE A 476 -4.60 1.08 25.95
N GLY A 477 -4.06 0.30 26.89
CA GLY A 477 -4.30 0.48 28.31
C GLY A 477 -3.90 1.87 28.79
N GLU A 478 -2.79 2.42 28.34
CA GLU A 478 -2.31 3.75 28.77
C GLU A 478 -2.91 4.90 27.97
N LYS A 479 -3.21 4.67 26.69
CA LYS A 479 -3.55 5.73 25.74
C LYS A 479 -5.05 5.96 25.56
N ILE A 480 -5.89 5.01 25.99
CA ILE A 480 -7.33 5.07 25.76
C ILE A 480 -8.06 4.99 27.09
N ASP A 481 -8.79 6.05 27.42
CA ASP A 481 -9.81 6.01 28.47
C ASP A 481 -11.16 5.67 27.84
N PHE A 482 -11.73 4.54 28.24
CA PHE A 482 -13.02 4.06 27.74
C PHE A 482 -14.21 4.58 28.59
N ASN A 483 -13.93 5.32 29.67
CA ASN A 483 -14.99 5.87 30.51
C ASN A 483 -15.66 7.05 29.81
N ILE A 484 -16.99 6.95 29.65
CA ILE A 484 -17.89 8.05 29.25
C ILE A 484 -19.13 8.04 30.11
#